data_AF-A0A2W5X1N9-F1
#
_entry.id   AF-A0A2W5X1N9-F1
#
_cell.length_a   1.000
_cell.length_b   1.000
_cell.length_c   1.000
_cell.angle_alpha   90.00
_cell.angle_beta   90.00
_cell.angle_gamma   90.00
#
_symmetry.space_group_name_H-M   'P 1'
#
loop_
_entity.id
_entity.type
_entity.pdbx_description
1 polymer ?
#
loop_
_entity_poly.entity_id
_entity_poly.type
_entity_poly.pdbx_seq_one_letter_code
_entity_poly.pdbx_strand_id
1 'polypeptide(L)'
;MSATNARPVPLQDGYLADIQRKGTTVTIYLVNGFQLRGVVKGFDAFTILLEYERKTHLVYKHAVSTVSPQGGFAAATESNEATAQS
;
A
#
# COMPACT_ATOMS: atom_id res chain seq x y z
N MET A 1 20.43 -15.88 -21.24
CA MET A 1 19.35 -15.69 -20.24
C MET A 1 19.54 -14.30 -19.66
N SER A 2 18.81 -13.30 -20.17
CA SER A 2 18.95 -11.91 -19.69
C SER A 2 18.33 -11.79 -18.31
N ALA A 3 19.12 -11.38 -17.33
CA ALA A 3 18.60 -10.91 -16.04
C ALA A 3 17.71 -9.70 -16.32
N THR A 4 16.41 -9.84 -16.12
CA THR A 4 15.47 -8.73 -16.21
C THR A 4 15.80 -7.77 -15.08
N ASN A 5 16.41 -6.64 -15.40
CA ASN A 5 16.72 -5.57 -14.48
C ASN A 5 15.39 -4.98 -13.97
N ALA A 6 14.88 -5.49 -12.84
CA ALA A 6 13.61 -5.07 -12.27
C ALA A 6 13.78 -3.64 -11.74
N ARG A 7 13.04 -2.69 -12.31
CA ARG A 7 13.03 -1.32 -11.78
C ARG A 7 12.51 -1.34 -10.35
N PRO A 8 13.08 -0.54 -9.44
CA PRO A 8 12.53 -0.39 -8.10
C PRO A 8 11.06 -0.02 -8.15
N VAL A 9 10.22 -0.76 -7.41
CA VAL A 9 8.79 -0.46 -7.29
C VAL A 9 8.65 0.85 -6.50
N PRO A 10 7.87 1.83 -6.99
CA PRO A 10 7.64 3.07 -6.25
C PRO A 10 7.09 2.78 -4.85
N LEU A 11 7.54 3.55 -3.84
CA LEU A 11 7.17 3.34 -2.43
C LEU A 11 5.65 3.23 -2.23
N GLN A 12 4.89 4.15 -2.83
CA GLN A 12 3.43 4.17 -2.71
C GLN A 12 2.78 2.91 -3.30
N ASP A 13 3.20 2.50 -4.49
CA ASP A 13 2.64 1.34 -5.18
C ASP A 13 3.00 0.05 -4.44
N GLY A 14 4.25 -0.08 -3.99
CA GLY A 14 4.70 -1.21 -3.18
C GLY A 14 3.95 -1.31 -1.86
N TYR A 15 3.72 -0.18 -1.20
CA TYR A 15 2.98 -0.09 0.06
C TYR A 15 1.51 -0.50 -0.11
N LEU A 16 0.80 0.07 -1.09
CA LEU A 16 -0.60 -0.25 -1.35
C LEU A 16 -0.79 -1.68 -1.90
N ALA A 17 0.15 -2.17 -2.72
CA ALA A 17 0.12 -3.54 -3.22
C ALA A 17 0.32 -4.57 -2.11
N ASP A 18 1.20 -4.31 -1.13
CA ASP A 18 1.37 -5.20 0.01
C ASP A 18 0.12 -5.23 0.90
N ILE A 19 -0.46 -4.07 1.19
CA ILE A 19 -1.71 -3.94 1.95
C ILE A 19 -2.86 -4.70 1.25
N GLN A 20 -3.04 -4.47 -0.06
CA GLN A 20 -4.08 -5.11 -0.85
C GLN A 20 -3.90 -6.63 -0.87
N ARG A 21 -2.68 -7.11 -1.16
CA ARG A 21 -2.36 -8.54 -1.24
C ARG A 21 -2.60 -9.25 0.09
N LYS A 22 -2.23 -8.63 1.21
CA LYS A 22 -2.43 -9.21 2.55
C LYS A 22 -3.88 -9.13 3.03
N GLY A 23 -4.73 -8.34 2.37
CA GLY A 23 -6.10 -8.09 2.83
C GLY A 23 -6.17 -7.47 4.23
N THR A 24 -5.10 -6.78 4.65
CA THR A 24 -4.99 -6.22 6.00
C THR A 24 -6.02 -5.11 6.18
N THR A 25 -6.72 -5.10 7.33
CA THR A 25 -7.58 -3.96 7.69
C THR A 25 -6.72 -2.71 7.83
N VAL A 26 -7.13 -1.64 7.16
CA VAL A 26 -6.48 -0.32 7.21
C VAL A 26 -7.41 0.71 7.80
N THR A 27 -6.83 1.70 8.46
CA THR A 27 -7.48 2.97 8.73
C THR A 27 -6.93 4.00 7.75
N ILE A 28 -7.81 4.60 6.95
CA ILE A 28 -7.51 5.74 6.08
C ILE A 28 -8.01 6.99 6.78
N TYR A 29 -7.10 7.91 7.05
CA TYR A 29 -7.41 9.22 7.60
C TYR A 29 -7.54 10.21 6.44
N LEU A 30 -8.63 10.96 6.44
CA LEU A 30 -8.87 12.02 5.47
C LEU A 30 -8.31 13.34 5.98
N VAL A 31 -8.06 14.27 5.06
CA VAL A 31 -7.56 15.62 5.36
C VAL A 31 -8.52 16.44 6.24
N ASN A 32 -9.81 16.12 6.22
CA ASN A 32 -10.83 16.74 7.09
C ASN A 32 -10.92 16.09 8.49
N GLY A 33 -10.06 15.11 8.78
CA GLY A 33 -10.03 14.39 10.06
C GLY A 33 -10.98 13.19 10.16
N PHE A 34 -11.83 12.93 9.15
CA PHE A 34 -12.66 11.73 9.13
C PHE A 34 -11.82 10.47 8.90
N GLN A 35 -12.22 9.34 9.47
CA GLN A 35 -11.52 8.07 9.31
C GLN A 35 -12.41 7.01 8.66
N LEU A 36 -11.85 6.30 7.69
CA LEU A 36 -12.45 5.13 7.05
C LEU A 36 -11.66 3.89 7.46
N ARG A 37 -12.33 2.88 8.00
CA ARG A 37 -11.68 1.61 8.36
C ARG A 37 -12.15 0.54 7.41
N GLY A 38 -11.27 -0.22 6.77
CA GLY A 38 -11.72 -1.22 5.80
C GLY A 38 -10.58 -2.03 5.20
N VAL A 39 -10.85 -2.72 4.10
CA VAL A 39 -9.83 -3.49 3.36
C VAL A 39 -9.66 -2.88 1.98
N VAL A 40 -8.41 -2.65 1.57
CA VAL A 40 -8.10 -2.17 0.22
C VAL A 40 -8.33 -3.30 -0.78
N LYS A 41 -9.23 -3.08 -1.74
CA LYS A 41 -9.54 -4.04 -2.81
C LYS A 41 -8.79 -3.74 -4.11
N GLY A 42 -8.37 -2.50 -4.29
CA GLY A 42 -7.63 -2.04 -5.46
C GLY A 42 -7.20 -0.59 -5.31
N PHE A 43 -6.34 -0.15 -6.21
CA PHE A 43 -5.90 1.25 -6.29
C PHE A 43 -5.41 1.52 -7.72
N ASP A 44 -5.40 2.79 -8.09
CA ASP A 44 -4.77 3.29 -9.30
C ASP A 44 -3.90 4.52 -8.96
N ALA A 45 -3.53 5.32 -9.95
CA ALA A 45 -2.74 6.53 -9.75
C ALA A 45 -3.39 7.54 -8.78
N PHE A 46 -4.72 7.65 -8.73
CA PHE A 46 -5.44 8.72 -8.05
C PHE A 46 -6.45 8.24 -7.00
N THR A 47 -6.79 6.96 -6.98
CA THR A 47 -7.86 6.42 -6.15
C THR A 47 -7.45 5.14 -5.40
N ILE A 48 -8.16 4.87 -4.31
CA ILE A 48 -8.10 3.64 -3.52
C ILE A 48 -9.53 3.11 -3.42
N LEU A 49 -9.73 1.85 -3.79
CA LEU A 49 -10.99 1.14 -3.63
C LEU A 49 -11.01 0.46 -2.26
N LEU A 50 -11.84 0.95 -1.36
CA LEU A 50 -11.95 0.48 0.02
C LEU A 50 -13.27 -0.25 0.23
N GLU A 51 -13.23 -1.47 0.75
CA GLU A 51 -14.42 -2.18 1.22
C GLU A 51 -14.60 -1.95 2.72
N TYR A 52 -15.75 -1.43 3.11
CA TYR A 52 -16.17 -1.21 4.50
C TYR A 52 -17.66 -1.53 4.64
N GLU A 53 -18.05 -2.28 5.69
CA GLU A 53 -19.44 -2.69 5.94
C GLU A 53 -20.15 -3.31 4.71
N ARG A 54 -19.44 -4.16 3.95
CA ARG A 54 -19.91 -4.80 2.70
C ARG A 54 -20.28 -3.81 1.58
N LYS A 55 -19.88 -2.54 1.72
CA LYS A 55 -20.01 -1.50 0.70
C LYS A 55 -18.63 -1.13 0.17
N THR A 56 -18.58 -0.89 -1.13
CA THR A 56 -17.38 -0.43 -1.81
C THR A 56 -17.39 1.09 -1.88
N HIS A 57 -16.28 1.69 -1.46
CA HIS A 57 -16.07 3.13 -1.46
C HIS A 57 -14.86 3.45 -2.34
N LEU A 58 -15.03 4.39 -3.27
CA LEU A 58 -13.92 4.93 -4.05
C LEU A 58 -13.37 6.15 -3.32
N VAL A 59 -12.14 6.05 -2.80
CA VAL A 59 -11.48 7.10 -2.04
C VAL A 59 -10.46 7.80 -2.93
N TYR A 60 -10.59 9.11 -3.11
CA TYR A 60 -9.61 9.91 -3.86
C TYR A 60 -8.39 10.22 -2.99
N LYS A 61 -7.19 10.01 -3.53
CA LYS A 61 -5.92 10.21 -2.81
C LYS A 61 -5.70 11.66 -2.36
N HIS A 62 -6.23 12.66 -3.06
CA HIS A 62 -6.12 14.07 -2.64
C HIS A 62 -6.85 14.35 -1.32
N ALA A 63 -7.84 13.53 -0.96
CA ALA A 63 -8.58 13.66 0.29
C ALA A 63 -7.95 12.84 1.42
N VAL A 64 -6.94 12.01 1.14
CA VAL A 64 -6.28 11.14 2.12
C VAL A 64 -5.07 11.86 2.70
N SER A 65 -4.99 11.91 4.02
CA SER A 65 -3.81 12.40 4.73
C SER A 65 -2.87 11.26 5.12
N THR A 66 -3.42 10.12 5.58
CA THR A 66 -2.62 8.99 6.12
C THR A 66 -3.31 7.64 5.84
N VAL A 67 -2.52 6.59 5.56
CA VAL A 67 -2.99 5.20 5.45
C VAL A 67 -2.23 4.37 6.50
N SER A 68 -2.96 3.72 7.41
CA SER A 68 -2.38 2.99 8.55
C SER A 68 -2.92 1.55 8.61
N PRO A 69 -2.14 0.52 8.25
CA PRO A 69 -2.54 -0.88 8.38
C PRO A 69 -2.54 -1.34 9.84
N GLN A 70 -3.47 -2.25 10.19
CA GLN A 70 -3.57 -2.86 11.53
C GLN A 70 -2.60 -4.04 11.76
N GLY A 71 -1.57 -4.14 10.94
CA GLY A 71 -0.47 -5.08 11.06
C GLY A 71 0.81 -4.41 10.57
N GLY A 72 1.96 -4.78 11.13
CA GLY A 72 3.24 -4.19 10.77
C GLY A 72 3.49 -4.26 9.26
N PHE A 73 3.88 -3.13 8.66
CA PHE A 73 4.43 -3.12 7.32
C PHE A 73 5.91 -3.51 7.42
N ALA A 74 6.24 -4.75 7.06
CA ALA A 74 7.62 -5.07 6.71
C ALA A 74 7.84 -4.43 5.34
N ALA A 75 8.42 -3.22 5.34
CA ALA A 75 8.95 -2.66 4.11
C ALA A 75 9.81 -3.75 3.46
N ALA A 76 9.63 -3.98 2.17
CA ALA A 76 10.57 -4.78 1.41
C ALA A 76 11.90 -4.03 1.48
N THR A 77 12.68 -4.33 2.52
CA THR A 77 14.07 -3.95 2.63
C THR A 77 14.69 -4.48 1.35
N GLU A 78 15.19 -3.58 0.51
CA GLU A 78 16.01 -3.94 -0.63
C GLU A 78 17.03 -4.95 -0.13
N SER A 79 16.95 -6.18 -0.62
CA SER A 79 17.94 -7.22 -0.40
C SER A 79 19.22 -6.78 -1.11
N ASN A 80 19.96 -5.87 -0.49
CA ASN A 80 21.34 -5.60 -0.82
C ASN A 80 22.19 -6.58 -0.01
N GLU A 81 22.17 -7.85 -0.42
CA GLU A 81 23.26 -8.78 -0.09
C GLU A 81 24.48 -8.31 -0.89
N ALA A 82 25.19 -7.33 -0.33
CA ALA A 82 26.60 -7.20 -0.59
C ALA A 82 27.27 -8.43 0.01
N THR A 83 27.42 -9.49 -0.79
CA THR A 83 28.39 -10.55 -0.49
C THR A 83 29.76 -9.90 -0.52
N ALA A 84 30.20 -9.54 0.68
CA ALA A 84 31.54 -9.12 0.98
C ALA A 84 32.52 -10.19 0.48
N GLN A 85 33.60 -9.68 -0.10
CA GLN A 85 34.82 -10.37 -0.48
C GLN A 85 35.25 -11.41 0.55
N SER A 86 35.54 -12.63 0.08
CA SER A 86 36.69 -13.45 0.48
C SER A 86 36.96 -14.48 -0.62
#